data_AF-A0A953ECD3-F1
#
_entry.id   AF-A0A953ECD3-F1
#
_cell.length_a   1.000
_cell.length_b   1.000
_cell.length_c   1.000
_cell.angle_alpha   90.00
_cell.angle_beta   90.00
_cell.angle_gamma   90.00
#
_symmetry.space_group_name_H-M   'P 1'
#
loop_
_entity.id
_entity.type
_entity.pdbx_description
1 polymer ?
#
loop_
_entity_poly.entity_id
_entity_poly.type
_entity_poly.pdbx_seq_one_letter_code
_entity_poly.pdbx_strand_id
1 'polypeptide(L)' 'AFSWYVASFGSYNKTYGSLGAVIGFMTWIWLSATVILVGAEMDAEMEHQTAKDTTTGAPKPIGQRGAKMADTVAS' A
#
# COMPACT_ATOMS: atom_id res chain seq x y z
N ALA A 1 29.10 46.36 -3.44
CA ALA A 1 28.41 45.97 -4.69
C ALA A 1 28.10 44.47 -4.74
N PHE A 2 29.05 43.56 -4.50
CA PHE A 2 28.84 42.10 -4.58
C PHE A 2 27.84 41.52 -3.55
N SER A 3 27.84 42.00 -2.30
CA SER A 3 26.91 41.52 -1.26
C SER A 3 25.43 41.73 -1.58
N TRP A 4 25.06 42.76 -2.36
CA TRP A 4 23.67 43.00 -2.75
C TRP A 4 23.20 41.99 -3.81
N TYR A 5 24.08 41.64 -4.75
CA TYR A 5 23.81 40.60 -5.74
C TYR A 5 23.62 39.24 -5.06
N VAL A 6 24.55 38.82 -4.19
CA VAL A 6 24.44 37.54 -3.46
C VAL A 6 23.21 37.50 -2.53
N ALA A 7 22.83 38.62 -1.91
CA ALA A 7 21.62 38.71 -1.09
C ALA A 7 20.33 38.53 -1.91
N SER A 8 20.25 39.12 -3.11
CA SER A 8 19.12 38.92 -4.02
C SER A 8 19.00 37.47 -4.50
N PHE A 9 20.12 36.82 -4.83
CA PHE A 9 20.13 35.41 -5.23
C PHE A 9 19.76 34.47 -4.08
N GLY A 10 20.26 34.71 -2.87
CA GLY A 10 19.92 33.93 -1.68
C GLY A 10 18.44 34.06 -1.28
N SER A 11 17.86 35.26 -1.41
CA SER A 11 16.44 35.53 -1.17
C SER A 11 15.54 34.83 -2.19
N TYR A 12 15.89 34.90 -3.48
CA TYR A 12 15.16 34.21 -4.55
C TYR A 12 15.22 32.70 -4.34
N ASN A 13 16.41 32.13 -4.14
CA ASN A 13 16.59 30.70 -3.90
C ASN A 13 15.85 30.20 -2.65
N LYS A 14 15.65 31.04 -1.62
CA LYS A 14 14.90 30.67 -0.42
C LYS A 14 13.40 30.48 -0.70
N THR A 15 12.80 31.39 -1.46
CA THR A 15 11.38 31.29 -1.83
C THR A 15 11.13 30.14 -2.79
N TYR A 16 11.97 29.98 -3.82
CA TYR A 16 11.86 28.88 -4.78
C TYR A 16 12.25 27.53 -4.15
N GLY A 17 13.16 27.50 -3.18
CA GLY A 17 13.49 26.32 -2.39
C GLY A 17 12.34 25.89 -1.49
N SER A 18 11.68 26.83 -0.81
CA SER A 18 10.47 26.51 -0.02
C SER A 18 9.31 26.05 -0.91
N LEU A 19 9.14 26.64 -2.10
CA LEU A 19 8.11 26.22 -3.04
C LEU A 19 8.38 24.81 -3.58
N GLY A 20 9.63 24.50 -3.91
CA GLY A 20 10.05 23.15 -4.30
C GLY A 20 9.85 22.13 -3.17
N ALA A 21 10.11 22.51 -1.92
CA ALA A 21 9.86 21.66 -0.77
C ALA A 21 8.36 21.36 -0.58
N VAL A 22 7.48 22.35 -0.75
CA VAL A 22 6.02 22.17 -0.69
C VAL A 22 5.53 21.28 -1.82
N ILE A 23 5.97 21.51 -3.06
CA ILE A 23 5.60 20.70 -4.23
C ILE A 23 6.07 19.25 -4.05
N GLY A 24 7.30 19.05 -3.59
CA GLY A 24 7.85 17.72 -3.28
C GLY A 24 7.04 17.03 -2.19
N PHE A 25 6.71 17.74 -1.11
CA PHE A 25 5.87 17.21 -0.03
C PHE A 25 4.46 16.84 -0.51
N MET A 26 3.80 17.68 -1.32
CA MET A 26 2.51 17.36 -1.91
C MET A 26 2.59 16.12 -2.82
N THR A 27 3.63 16.03 -3.63
CA THR A 27 3.86 14.87 -4.52
C THR A 27 4.06 13.60 -3.71
N TRP A 28 4.82 13.69 -2.61
CA TRP A 28 5.05 12.57 -1.69
C TRP A 28 3.76 12.05 -1.05
N ILE A 29 2.91 12.95 -0.53
CA ILE A 29 1.62 12.58 0.05
C ILE A 29 0.70 11.98 -1.03
N TRP A 30 0.67 12.56 -2.22
CA TRP A 30 -0.12 12.05 -3.34
C TRP A 30 0.31 10.63 -3.75
N LEU A 31 1.61 10.37 -3.86
CA LEU A 31 2.16 9.03 -4.13
C LEU A 31 1.81 8.06 -3.00
N SER A 32 1.97 8.47 -1.74
CA SER A 32 1.67 7.62 -0.58
C SER A 32 0.20 7.23 -0.52
N ALA A 33 -0.71 8.19 -0.76
CA ALA A 33 -2.14 7.93 -0.82
C ALA A 33 -2.49 6.95 -1.95
N THR A 34 -1.87 7.11 -3.12
CA THR A 34 -2.06 6.21 -4.26
C THR A 34 -1.62 4.78 -3.92
N VAL A 35 -0.45 4.61 -3.30
CA VAL A 35 0.06 3.29 -2.87
C VAL A 35 -0.88 2.62 -1.86
N ILE A 36 -1.39 3.37 -0.88
CA ILE A 36 -2.33 2.84 0.13
C ILE A 36 -3.64 2.39 -0.51
N LEU A 37 -4.22 3.20 -1.41
CA LEU A 37 -5.47 2.85 -2.09
C LEU A 37 -5.31 1.58 -2.94
N VAL A 38 -4.23 1.48 -3.72
CA VAL A 38 -3.95 0.30 -4.54
C VAL A 38 -3.71 -0.92 -3.66
N GLY A 39 -2.96 -0.78 -2.56
CA GLY A 39 -2.76 -1.88 -1.61
C GLY A 39 -4.08 -2.37 -1.02
N ALA A 40 -4.95 -1.46 -0.60
CA ALA A 40 -6.26 -1.79 -0.06
C ALA A 40 -7.18 -2.48 -1.10
N GLU A 41 -7.13 -2.07 -2.36
CA GLU A 41 -7.87 -2.73 -3.45
C GLU A 41 -7.35 -4.16 -3.69
N MET A 42 -6.03 -4.35 -3.70
CA MET A 42 -5.42 -5.68 -3.84
C MET A 42 -5.78 -6.61 -2.69
N ASP A 43 -5.71 -6.12 -1.45
CA ASP A 43 -6.09 -6.89 -0.26
C ASP A 43 -7.58 -7.26 -0.30
N ALA A 44 -8.45 -6.30 -0.69
CA ALA A 44 -9.88 -6.54 -0.82
C ALA A 44 -10.22 -7.55 -1.93
N GLU A 45 -9.50 -7.52 -3.07
CA GLU A 45 -9.68 -8.50 -4.14
C GLU A 45 -9.20 -9.89 -3.71
N MET A 46 -8.07 -9.99 -3.00
CA MET A 46 -7.60 -11.26 -2.41
C MET A 46 -8.59 -11.83 -1.40
N GLU A 47 -9.17 -10.99 -0.54
CA GLU A 47 -10.22 -11.39 0.39
C GLU A 47 -11.49 -11.80 -0.36
N HIS A 48 -11.88 -11.07 -1.41
CA HIS A 48 -13.02 -11.43 -2.26
C HIS A 48 -12.81 -12.78 -2.96
N GLN A 49 -11.60 -13.09 -3.43
CA GLN A 49 -11.27 -14.40 -4.01
C GLN A 49 -11.15 -15.51 -2.96
N THR A 50 -10.84 -15.18 -1.71
CA THR A 50 -10.90 -16.14 -0.60
C THR A 50 -12.34 -16.41 -0.17
N ALA A 51 -13.20 -15.40 -0.19
CA ALA A 51 -14.64 -15.51 0.03
C ALA A 51 -15.35 -16.20 -1.15
N LYS A 52 -14.83 -16.07 -2.38
CA LYS A 52 -15.09 -16.95 -3.51
C LYS A 52 -14.34 -18.26 -3.33
N ASP A 53 -14.74 -18.99 -2.30
CA ASP A 53 -14.32 -20.37 -2.04
C ASP A 53 -14.34 -21.18 -3.35
N THR A 54 -13.14 -21.54 -3.82
CA THR A 54 -12.89 -22.45 -4.94
C THR A 54 -12.95 -23.91 -4.47
N THR A 55 -13.75 -24.21 -3.45
CA THR A 55 -14.41 -25.53 -3.31
C THR A 55 -15.41 -25.75 -4.45
N THR A 56 -14.96 -25.54 -5.69
CA THR A 56 -15.47 -26.20 -6.89
C THR A 56 -14.85 -27.58 -6.97
N GLY A 57 -15.08 -28.37 -5.92
CA GLY A 57 -15.08 -29.83 -6.00
C GLY A 57 -16.53 -30.27 -5.85
N ALA A 58 -17.01 -31.15 -6.74
CA ALA A 58 -18.39 -31.64 -6.73
C ALA A 58 -18.85 -31.98 -5.30
N PRO A 59 -20.11 -31.68 -4.92
CA PRO A 59 -20.61 -31.96 -3.57
C PRO A 59 -20.46 -33.46 -3.29
N LYS A 60 -19.41 -33.84 -2.57
CA LYS A 60 -19.16 -35.23 -2.20
C LYS A 60 -20.05 -35.58 -1.01
N PRO A 61 -20.82 -36.69 -1.08
CA PRO A 61 -21.69 -37.12 0.00
C PRO A 61 -20.93 -37.28 1.32
N ILE A 62 -21.63 -37.07 2.43
CA ILE A 62 -21.13 -37.33 3.79
C ILE A 62 -20.63 -38.78 3.86
N GLY A 63 -19.35 -38.99 4.21
CA GLY A 63 -18.78 -40.34 4.39
C GLY A 63 -17.37 -40.60 3.84
N GLN A 64 -16.75 -39.69 3.08
CA GLN A 64 -15.36 -39.85 2.57
C GLN A 64 -14.40 -38.73 2.98
N ARG A 65 -14.69 -38.02 4.08
CA ARG A 65 -13.71 -37.11 4.66
C ARG A 65 -12.76 -37.94 5.51
N GLY A 66 -11.62 -38.31 4.92
CA GLY A 66 -10.44 -38.80 5.64
C GLY A 66 -9.89 -37.72 6.57
N ALA A 67 -10.67 -37.35 7.58
CA ALA A 67 -10.29 -36.48 8.66
C ALA A 67 -9.30 -37.23 9.55
N LYS A 68 -8.06 -37.31 9.10
CA LYS A 68 -6.92 -37.84 9.87
C LYS A 68 -5.89 -36.75 10.14
N MET A 69 -6.37 -35.56 10.49
CA MET A 69 -5.54 -34.43 10.96
C MET A 69 -6.17 -33.71 12.17
N ALA A 70 -7.10 -34.37 12.88
CA ALA A 70 -7.61 -33.90 14.17
C ALA A 70 -6.79 -34.42 15.37
N ASP A 71 -5.97 -35.46 15.18
CA ASP A 71 -5.25 -36.11 16.27
C ASP A 71 -3.73 -36.08 16.02
N THR A 72 -3.06 -34.96 16.34
CA THR A 72 -1.59 -34.94 16.58
C THR A 72 -1.09 -33.71 17.35
N VAL A 73 -1.95 -33.05 18.15
CA VAL A 73 -1.52 -32.03 19.11
C VAL A 73 -2.09 -32.31 20.50
N ALA A 74 -1.70 -33.44 21.09
CA ALA A 74 -1.68 -33.66 22.53
C ALA A 74 -0.99 -35.01 22.82
N SER A 75 0.33 -35.03 22.72
CA SER A 75 1.17 -35.91 23.53
C SER A 75 1.88 -35.07 24.56
#